data_AF-A0A6G3SDU0-F1
#
_entry.id   AF-A0A6G3SDU0-F1
#
_cell.length_a   1.000
_cell.length_b   1.000
_cell.length_c   1.000
_cell.angle_alpha   90.00
_cell.angle_beta   90.00
_cell.angle_gamma   90.00
#
_symmetry.space_group_name_H-M   'P 1'
#
loop_
_entity.id
_entity.type
_entity.pdbx_description
1 polymer ?
#
loop_
_entity_poly.entity_id
_entity_poly.type
_entity_poly.pdbx_seq_one_letter_code
_entity_poly.pdbx_strand_id
1 'polypeptide(L)'
;VPPVALDSADASARWPHFTAAARDSGVAAACAVPLRRREEVLGALSLAVPEHPWHPEGLAIAQTLADATAVGLRHQRAYAQYRDLSGQLQQALASRVRIEQAKGMLAERWNTAPDAAFSLLRQYARSNRLPLDSVARDVLHHALTDSQLRPESPGAT
;
A
#
# COMPACT_ATOMS: atom_id res chain seq x y z
N VAL A 1 6.41 -29.86 -1.80
CA VAL A 1 6.46 -30.80 -2.94
C VAL A 1 7.72 -31.63 -2.78
N PRO A 2 7.69 -32.96 -3.01
CA PRO A 2 8.93 -33.74 -2.94
C PRO A 2 9.97 -33.20 -3.94
N PRO A 3 11.26 -33.42 -3.67
CA PRO A 3 12.33 -33.01 -4.58
C PRO A 3 12.18 -33.70 -5.93
N VAL A 4 12.38 -32.95 -7.02
CA VAL A 4 12.36 -33.49 -8.38
C VAL A 4 13.79 -33.50 -8.91
N ALA A 5 14.28 -34.68 -9.28
CA ALA A 5 15.54 -34.83 -9.99
C ALA A 5 15.38 -34.34 -11.43
N LEU A 6 16.22 -33.39 -11.85
CA LEU A 6 16.08 -32.74 -13.16
C LEU A 6 16.59 -33.60 -14.32
N ASP A 7 17.22 -34.73 -14.01
CA ASP A 7 17.62 -35.77 -14.96
C ASP A 7 16.55 -36.86 -15.18
N SER A 8 15.49 -36.84 -14.37
CA SER A 8 14.41 -37.82 -14.50
C SER A 8 13.66 -37.64 -15.83
N ALA A 9 13.21 -38.76 -16.39
CA ALA A 9 12.44 -38.76 -17.63
C ALA A 9 11.15 -37.93 -17.51
N ASP A 10 10.47 -37.98 -16.35
CA ASP A 10 9.25 -37.20 -16.08
C ASP A 10 9.54 -35.69 -16.06
N ALA A 11 10.57 -35.25 -15.33
CA ALA A 11 10.95 -33.84 -15.30
C ALA A 11 11.41 -33.32 -16.66
N SER A 12 12.19 -34.11 -17.39
CA SER A 12 12.68 -33.77 -18.74
C SER A 12 11.54 -33.69 -19.76
N ALA A 13 10.52 -34.56 -19.64
CA ALA A 13 9.33 -34.50 -20.48
C ALA A 13 8.44 -33.30 -20.14
N ARG A 14 8.27 -32.99 -18.85
CA ARG A 14 7.38 -31.93 -18.38
C ARG A 14 7.97 -30.52 -18.57
N TRP A 15 9.28 -30.38 -18.38
CA TRP A 15 9.99 -29.10 -18.43
C TRP A 15 11.32 -29.20 -19.21
N PRO A 16 11.27 -29.50 -20.52
CA PRO A 16 12.47 -29.81 -21.32
C PRO A 16 13.48 -28.67 -21.38
N HIS A 17 13.03 -27.43 -21.61
CA HIS A 17 13.95 -26.28 -21.67
C HIS A 17 14.53 -25.91 -20.31
N PHE A 18 13.73 -26.00 -19.24
CA PHE A 18 14.18 -25.67 -17.89
C PHE A 18 15.18 -26.70 -17.36
N THR A 19 14.89 -27.99 -17.52
CA THR A 19 15.79 -29.06 -17.06
C THR A 19 17.13 -28.99 -17.77
N ALA A 20 17.15 -28.79 -19.10
CA ALA A 20 18.37 -28.58 -19.86
C ALA A 20 19.17 -27.36 -19.34
N ALA A 21 18.55 -26.19 -19.27
CA ALA A 21 19.23 -24.97 -18.84
C ALA A 21 19.71 -25.02 -17.37
N ALA A 22 18.91 -25.63 -16.49
CA ALA A 22 19.26 -25.78 -15.08
C ALA A 22 20.45 -26.72 -14.90
N ARG A 23 20.49 -27.82 -15.66
CA ARG A 23 21.61 -28.76 -15.67
C ARG A 23 22.89 -28.15 -16.25
N ASP A 24 22.79 -27.39 -17.33
CA ASP A 24 23.92 -26.64 -17.90
C ASP A 24 24.49 -25.64 -16.88
N SER A 25 23.66 -25.17 -15.95
CA SER A 25 24.03 -24.30 -14.82
C SER A 25 24.49 -25.06 -13.57
N GLY A 26 24.65 -26.39 -13.63
CA GLY A 26 25.10 -27.22 -12.51
C GLY A 26 24.02 -27.58 -11.49
N VAL A 27 22.73 -27.44 -11.81
CA VAL A 27 21.62 -27.83 -10.94
C VAL A 27 21.17 -29.26 -11.27
N ALA A 28 21.24 -30.16 -10.28
CA ALA A 28 20.84 -31.56 -10.41
C ALA A 28 19.39 -31.81 -9.94
N ALA A 29 18.92 -31.09 -8.93
CA ALA A 29 17.58 -31.25 -8.39
C ALA A 29 16.96 -29.91 -7.99
N ALA A 30 15.62 -29.86 -8.03
CA ALA A 30 14.86 -28.72 -7.54
C ALA A 30 13.72 -29.14 -6.62
N CYS A 31 13.36 -28.30 -5.67
CA CYS A 31 12.10 -28.46 -4.94
C CYS A 31 11.45 -27.13 -4.61
N ALA A 32 10.19 -27.23 -4.23
CA ALA A 32 9.46 -26.12 -3.66
C ALA A 32 8.87 -26.52 -2.30
N VAL A 33 9.18 -25.71 -1.29
CA VAL A 33 8.54 -25.78 0.03
C VAL A 33 7.58 -24.60 0.19
N PRO A 34 6.36 -24.83 0.71
CA PRO A 34 5.39 -23.76 0.87
C PRO A 34 5.83 -22.77 1.96
N LEU A 35 5.71 -21.47 1.65
CA LEU A 35 5.72 -20.39 2.63
C LEU A 35 4.33 -20.35 3.28
N ARG A 36 4.15 -21.03 4.41
CA ARG A 36 2.82 -21.16 5.02
C ARG A 36 2.82 -20.77 6.49
N ARG A 37 1.66 -20.32 6.96
CA ARG A 37 1.39 -20.15 8.38
C ARG A 37 0.01 -20.72 8.68
N ARG A 38 -0.04 -21.78 9.48
CA ARG A 38 -1.25 -22.58 9.69
C ARG A 38 -1.82 -23.05 8.35
N GLU A 39 -3.04 -22.64 8.00
CA GLU A 39 -3.76 -23.06 6.78
C GLU A 39 -3.52 -22.12 5.58
N GLU A 40 -2.89 -20.96 5.78
CA GLU A 40 -2.67 -19.98 4.70
C GLU A 40 -1.30 -20.17 4.02
N VAL A 41 -1.31 -20.30 2.70
CA VAL A 41 -0.10 -20.34 1.85
C VAL A 41 0.15 -18.93 1.30
N LEU A 42 1.26 -18.33 1.72
CA LEU A 42 1.69 -16.99 1.29
C LEU A 42 2.53 -17.03 0.00
N GLY A 43 3.03 -18.21 -0.37
CA GLY A 43 3.86 -18.43 -1.55
C GLY A 43 4.65 -19.75 -1.46
N ALA A 44 5.75 -19.83 -2.21
CA ALA A 44 6.66 -20.97 -2.17
C ALA A 44 8.12 -20.49 -2.21
N LEU A 45 8.99 -21.21 -1.48
CA LEU A 45 10.43 -21.09 -1.59
C LEU A 45 10.91 -22.21 -2.52
N SER A 46 11.54 -21.82 -3.63
CA SER A 46 12.12 -22.75 -4.58
C SER A 46 13.62 -22.92 -4.30
N LEU A 47 14.07 -24.16 -4.24
CA LEU A 47 15.46 -24.54 -4.03
C LEU A 47 15.98 -25.24 -5.27
N ALA A 48 17.19 -24.87 -5.68
CA ALA A 48 17.95 -25.50 -6.74
C ALA A 48 19.28 -25.96 -6.14
N VAL A 49 19.64 -27.23 -6.33
CA VAL A 49 20.81 -27.83 -5.69
C VAL A 49 21.69 -28.59 -6.69
N PRO A 50 23.01 -28.63 -6.44
CA PRO A 50 23.96 -29.28 -7.35
C PRO A 50 24.03 -30.80 -7.21
N GLU A 51 23.51 -31.39 -6.12
CA GLU A 51 23.61 -32.84 -5.86
C GLU A 51 22.26 -33.53 -5.64
N HIS A 52 22.20 -34.80 -6.06
CA HIS A 52 21.12 -35.75 -5.81
C HIS A 52 21.72 -37.15 -5.56
N PRO A 53 21.24 -37.96 -4.59
CA PRO A 53 20.06 -37.76 -3.74
C PRO A 53 20.27 -36.70 -2.66
N TRP A 54 19.18 -36.05 -2.27
CA TRP A 54 19.22 -34.97 -1.28
C TRP A 54 19.44 -35.49 0.14
N HIS A 55 20.14 -34.72 0.96
CA HIS A 55 20.22 -35.02 2.38
C HIS A 55 18.81 -34.92 3.01
N PRO A 56 18.33 -35.93 3.75
CA PRO A 56 16.97 -35.94 4.32
C PRO A 56 16.65 -34.71 5.19
N GLU A 57 17.66 -34.17 5.88
CA GLU A 57 17.54 -32.98 6.73
C GLU A 57 17.34 -31.68 5.93
N GLY A 58 17.75 -31.65 4.66
CA GLY A 58 17.69 -30.45 3.82
C GLY A 58 16.28 -29.93 3.63
N LEU A 59 15.28 -30.82 3.53
CA LEU A 59 13.88 -30.42 3.39
C LEU A 59 13.32 -29.83 4.70
N ALA A 60 13.74 -30.33 5.85
CA ALA A 60 13.33 -29.81 7.15
C ALA A 60 13.92 -28.42 7.39
N ILE A 61 15.19 -28.21 7.02
CA ILE A 61 15.85 -26.90 7.07
C ILE A 61 15.16 -25.94 6.10
N ALA A 62 14.87 -26.38 4.87
CA ALA A 62 14.15 -25.61 3.88
C ALA A 62 12.77 -25.15 4.37
N GLN A 63 12.00 -26.06 4.96
CA GLN A 63 10.70 -25.72 5.53
C GLN A 63 10.84 -24.77 6.73
N THR A 64 11.84 -24.94 7.58
CA THR A 64 12.11 -24.03 8.71
C THR A 64 12.42 -22.61 8.22
N LEU A 65 13.26 -22.49 7.19
CA LEU A 65 13.54 -21.21 6.53
C LEU A 65 12.28 -20.62 5.87
N ALA A 66 11.47 -21.46 5.23
CA ALA A 66 10.21 -21.05 4.62
C ALA A 66 9.21 -20.52 5.65
N ASP A 67 9.11 -21.17 6.80
CA ASP A 67 8.24 -20.76 7.91
C ASP A 67 8.73 -19.43 8.52
N ALA A 68 10.04 -19.28 8.75
CA ALA A 68 10.62 -18.03 9.23
C ALA A 68 10.39 -16.87 8.23
N THR A 69 10.56 -17.15 6.93
CA THR A 69 10.30 -16.19 5.85
C THR A 69 8.82 -15.80 5.79
N ALA A 70 7.90 -16.76 5.98
CA ALA A 70 6.47 -16.51 6.05
C ALA A 70 6.10 -15.56 7.22
N VAL A 71 6.74 -15.72 8.39
CA VAL A 71 6.56 -14.78 9.52
C VAL A 71 7.05 -13.38 9.14
N GLY A 72 8.25 -13.26 8.58
CA GLY A 72 8.84 -11.99 8.16
C GLY A 72 7.99 -11.23 7.14
N LEU A 73 7.58 -11.91 6.06
CA LEU A 73 6.73 -11.32 5.01
C LEU A 73 5.40 -10.77 5.55
N ARG A 74 4.80 -11.49 6.51
CA ARG A 74 3.55 -11.03 7.15
C ARG A 74 3.79 -9.79 8.01
N HIS A 75 4.86 -9.76 8.81
CA HIS A 75 5.21 -8.59 9.60
C HIS A 75 5.46 -7.37 8.71
N GLN A 76 6.17 -7.54 7.60
CA GLN A 76 6.40 -6.45 6.64
C GLN A 76 5.09 -5.93 6.04
N ARG A 77 4.18 -6.82 5.61
CA ARG A 77 2.86 -6.43 5.07
C ARG A 77 2.02 -5.69 6.10
N ALA A 78 1.92 -6.22 7.32
CA ALA A 78 1.16 -5.58 8.39
C ALA A 78 1.76 -4.21 8.75
N TYR A 79 3.09 -4.12 8.84
CA TYR A 79 3.78 -2.86 9.14
C TYR A 79 3.56 -1.81 8.05
N ALA A 80 3.63 -2.19 6.77
CA ALA A 80 3.32 -1.28 5.66
C ALA A 80 1.88 -0.76 5.75
N GLN A 81 0.90 -1.65 5.97
CA GLN A 81 -0.51 -1.25 6.13
C GLN A 81 -0.72 -0.29 7.31
N TYR A 82 -0.10 -0.55 8.46
CA TYR A 82 -0.20 0.34 9.61
C TYR A 82 0.44 1.71 9.34
N ARG A 83 1.58 1.74 8.63
CA ARG A 83 2.22 3.00 8.25
C ARG A 83 1.36 3.81 7.29
N ASP A 84 0.77 3.17 6.28
CA ASP A 84 -0.10 3.83 5.31
C ASP A 84 -1.36 4.39 6.00
N LEU A 85 -2.01 3.59 6.85
CA LEU A 85 -3.17 4.04 7.63
C LEU A 85 -2.81 5.19 8.58
N SER A 86 -1.67 5.10 9.28
CA SER A 86 -1.21 6.17 10.16
C SER A 86 -0.96 7.47 9.38
N GLY A 87 -0.35 7.38 8.20
CA GLY A 87 -0.14 8.53 7.31
C GLY A 87 -1.47 9.14 6.83
N GLN A 88 -2.43 8.32 6.42
CA GLN A 88 -3.77 8.78 6.03
C GLN A 88 -4.50 9.47 7.18
N LEU A 89 -4.45 8.91 8.39
CA LEU A 89 -5.05 9.51 9.58
C LEU A 89 -4.39 10.84 9.95
N GLN A 90 -3.06 10.90 9.93
CA GLN A 90 -2.32 12.15 10.18
C GLN A 90 -2.68 13.22 9.16
N GLN A 91 -2.78 12.86 7.88
CA GLN A 91 -3.19 13.78 6.82
C GLN A 91 -4.63 14.28 7.02
N ALA A 92 -5.57 13.38 7.36
CA ALA A 92 -6.96 13.75 7.63
C ALA A 92 -7.09 14.67 8.85
N LEU A 93 -6.36 14.40 9.94
CA LEU A 93 -6.32 15.26 11.13
C LEU A 93 -5.74 16.64 10.81
N ALA A 94 -4.60 16.69 10.10
CA ALA A 94 -3.98 17.95 9.68
C ALA A 94 -4.92 18.77 8.78
N SER A 95 -5.66 18.09 7.90
CA SER A 95 -6.66 18.74 7.06
C SER A 95 -7.82 19.30 7.86
N ARG A 96 -8.35 18.53 8.83
CA ARG A 96 -9.41 19.01 9.71
C ARG A 96 -8.99 20.25 10.49
N VAL A 97 -7.77 20.29 11.02
CA VAL A 97 -7.24 21.46 11.72
C VAL A 97 -7.25 22.70 10.82
N ARG A 98 -6.72 22.60 9.59
CA ARG A 98 -6.71 23.74 8.65
C ARG A 98 -8.12 24.21 8.27
N ILE A 99 -9.04 23.27 8.02
CA ILE A 99 -10.43 23.59 7.70
C ILE A 99 -11.11 24.32 8.85
N GLU A 100 -10.92 23.87 10.09
CA GLU A 100 -11.48 24.52 11.29
C GLU A 100 -10.87 25.92 11.51
N GLN A 101 -9.57 26.10 11.28
CA GLN A 101 -8.92 27.40 11.36
C GLN A 101 -9.43 28.38 10.29
N ALA A 102 -9.52 27.93 9.03
CA ALA A 102 -10.06 28.73 7.94
C ALA A 102 -11.52 29.10 8.19
N LYS A 103 -12.34 28.16 8.69
CA LYS A 103 -13.73 28.41 9.09
C LYS A 103 -13.81 29.51 10.16
N GLY A 104 -12.99 29.42 11.21
CA GLY A 104 -12.94 30.42 12.28
C GLY A 104 -12.55 31.80 11.77
N MET A 105 -11.51 31.87 10.94
CA MET A 105 -11.03 33.12 10.34
C MET A 105 -12.08 33.80 9.44
N LEU A 106 -12.81 33.02 8.64
CA LEU A 106 -13.87 33.53 7.78
C LEU A 106 -15.12 33.93 8.58
N ALA A 107 -15.48 33.16 9.61
CA ALA A 107 -16.60 33.47 10.48
C ALA A 107 -16.41 34.82 11.20
N GLU A 108 -15.21 35.06 11.71
CA GLU A 108 -14.83 36.33 12.33
C GLU A 108 -14.84 37.47 11.30
N ARG A 109 -14.12 37.30 10.18
CA ARG A 109 -14.00 38.32 9.13
C ARG A 109 -15.35 38.75 8.55
N TRP A 110 -16.25 37.79 8.34
CA TRP A 110 -17.57 38.06 7.76
C TRP A 110 -18.66 38.35 8.79
N ASN A 111 -18.30 38.38 10.08
CA ASN A 111 -19.23 38.52 11.20
C ASN A 111 -20.45 37.59 11.07
N THR A 112 -20.19 36.30 10.87
CA THR A 112 -21.21 35.28 10.61
C THR A 112 -21.01 34.03 11.48
N ALA A 113 -22.04 33.18 11.54
CA ALA A 113 -21.93 31.90 12.23
C ALA A 113 -20.90 30.99 11.53
N PRO A 114 -20.11 30.18 12.28
CA PRO A 114 -19.14 29.25 11.70
C PRO A 114 -19.74 28.33 10.63
N ASP A 115 -20.99 27.89 10.79
CA ASP A 115 -21.67 27.02 9.83
C ASP A 115 -21.98 27.73 8.51
N ALA A 116 -22.30 29.02 8.55
CA ALA A 116 -22.50 29.83 7.34
C ALA A 116 -21.17 30.04 6.60
N ALA A 117 -20.10 30.39 7.32
CA ALA A 117 -18.76 30.51 6.74
C ALA A 117 -18.28 29.19 6.13
N PHE A 118 -18.51 28.06 6.81
CA PHE A 118 -18.17 26.74 6.31
C PHE A 118 -18.95 26.35 5.06
N SER A 119 -20.23 26.74 5.00
CA SER A 119 -21.08 26.48 3.83
C SER A 119 -20.55 27.20 2.59
N LEU A 120 -20.14 28.47 2.72
CA LEU A 120 -19.53 29.25 1.64
C LEU A 120 -18.17 28.66 1.21
N LEU A 121 -17.31 28.32 2.17
CA LEU A 121 -16.02 27.67 1.89
C LEU A 121 -16.20 26.36 1.10
N ARG A 122 -17.18 25.54 1.51
CA ARG A 122 -17.52 24.28 0.84
C ARG A 122 -18.13 24.51 -0.55
N GLN A 123 -18.99 25.52 -0.68
CA GLN A 123 -19.60 25.89 -1.95
C GLN A 123 -18.52 26.32 -2.96
N TYR A 124 -17.61 27.20 -2.55
CA TYR A 124 -16.47 27.62 -3.38
C TYR A 124 -15.61 26.42 -3.81
N ALA A 125 -15.23 25.55 -2.87
CA ALA A 125 -14.44 24.36 -3.18
C ALA A 125 -15.14 23.47 -4.22
N ARG A 126 -16.45 23.26 -4.09
CA ARG A 126 -17.25 22.46 -5.03
C ARG A 126 -17.36 23.11 -6.41
N SER A 127 -17.69 24.40 -6.47
CA SER A 127 -17.82 25.13 -7.74
C SER A 127 -16.52 25.16 -8.53
N ASN A 128 -15.37 25.16 -7.84
CA ASN A 128 -14.05 25.17 -8.45
C ASN A 128 -13.40 23.77 -8.56
N ARG A 129 -14.09 22.69 -8.14
CA ARG A 129 -13.59 21.30 -8.12
C ARG A 129 -12.25 21.15 -7.37
N LEU A 130 -12.09 21.91 -6.29
CA LEU A 130 -10.89 21.91 -5.45
C LEU A 130 -11.11 21.06 -4.19
N PRO A 131 -10.07 20.38 -3.67
CA PRO A 131 -10.12 19.80 -2.33
C PRO A 131 -10.35 20.89 -1.29
N LEU A 132 -11.29 20.66 -0.38
CA LEU A 132 -11.63 21.64 0.68
C LEU A 132 -10.42 22.03 1.54
N ASP A 133 -9.51 21.10 1.78
CA ASP A 133 -8.23 21.35 2.46
C ASP A 133 -7.36 22.39 1.74
N SER A 134 -7.37 22.38 0.40
CA SER A 134 -6.59 23.31 -0.41
C SER A 134 -7.19 24.71 -0.33
N VAL A 135 -8.51 24.82 -0.44
CA VAL A 135 -9.20 26.10 -0.25
C VAL A 135 -8.98 26.66 1.16
N ALA A 136 -9.05 25.80 2.19
CA ALA A 136 -8.74 26.20 3.55
C ALA A 136 -7.28 26.71 3.68
N ARG A 137 -6.33 26.04 3.02
CA ARG A 137 -4.93 26.50 2.97
C ARG A 137 -4.80 27.86 2.28
N ASP A 138 -5.50 28.06 1.16
CA ASP A 138 -5.47 29.32 0.43
C ASP A 138 -6.07 30.47 1.25
N VAL A 139 -7.12 30.20 2.03
CA VAL A 139 -7.66 31.15 3.03
C VAL A 139 -6.60 31.50 4.07
N LEU A 140 -5.96 30.50 4.67
CA LEU A 140 -4.94 30.70 5.71
C LEU A 140 -3.70 31.47 5.19
N HIS A 141 -3.38 31.36 3.90
CA HIS A 141 -2.31 32.12 3.26
C HIS A 141 -2.77 33.45 2.64
N HIS A 142 -4.03 33.84 2.82
CA HIS A 142 -4.62 35.03 2.21
C HIS A 142 -4.52 35.06 0.67
N ALA A 143 -4.47 33.89 0.03
CA ALA A 143 -4.44 33.73 -1.41
C ALA A 143 -5.83 33.82 -2.06
N LEU A 144 -6.90 33.76 -1.25
CA LEU A 144 -8.28 33.98 -1.68
C LEU A 144 -8.84 35.25 -1.06
N THR A 145 -9.53 36.04 -1.90
CA THR A 145 -10.26 37.23 -1.46
C THR A 145 -11.69 36.92 -1.09
N ASP A 146 -12.28 37.78 -0.27
CA ASP A 146 -13.67 37.68 0.16
C ASP A 146 -14.66 37.67 -1.02
N SER A 147 -14.39 38.47 -2.06
CA SER A 147 -15.19 38.50 -3.29
C SER A 147 -15.18 37.19 -4.08
N GLN A 148 -14.10 36.41 -3.99
CA GLN A 148 -14.01 35.09 -4.63
C GLN A 148 -14.80 34.05 -3.83
N LEU A 149 -14.71 34.10 -2.50
CA LEU A 149 -15.35 33.14 -1.59
C LEU A 149 -16.84 33.41 -1.38
N ARG A 150 -17.24 34.68 -1.45
CA ARG A 150 -18.60 35.17 -1.29
C ARG A 150 -18.95 36.07 -2.48
N PRO A 151 -19.26 35.49 -3.66
CA PRO A 151 -19.73 36.30 -4.78
C PRO A 151 -20.96 37.08 -4.31
N GLU A 152 -20.93 38.41 -4.47
CA GLU A 152 -22.06 39.27 -4.09
C GLU A 152 -23.32 38.76 -4.80
N SER A 153 -24.41 38.61 -4.06
CA SER A 153 -25.71 38.34 -4.66
C SER A 153 -25.96 39.42 -5.72
N PRO A 154 -26.24 39.07 -7.00
CA PRO A 154 -26.67 40.07 -7.97
C PRO A 154 -27.92 40.76 -7.41
N GLY A 155 -27.88 42.09 -7.43
CA GLY A 155 -28.63 42.98 -6.54
C GLY A 155 -30.11 42.68 -6.40
N ALA A 156 -30.61 42.87 -5.17
CA ALA A 156 -31.97 43.30 -4.97
C ALA A 156 -32.13 44.67 -5.66
N THR A 157 -32.86 44.68 -6.77
CA THR A 157 -33.37 45.90 -7.42
C THR A 157 -34.85 45.67 -7.71
#